data_AF-A0A6I4T408-F1
#
_entry.id   AF-A0A6I4T408-F1
#
_cell.length_a   1.000
_cell.length_b   1.000
_cell.length_c   1.000
_cell.angle_alpha   90.00
_cell.angle_beta   90.00
_cell.angle_gamma   90.00
#
_symmetry.space_group_name_H-M   'P 1'
#
loop_
_entity.id
_entity.type
_entity.pdbx_description
1 polymer ?
#
loop_
_entity_poly.entity_id
_entity_poly.type
_entity_poly.pdbx_seq_one_letter_code
_entity_poly.pdbx_strand_id
1 'polypeptide(L)' 'MLMSSDDRPATLIYGPSAFRMVKPGQFVTCAVTGERIDVEELTYWSVERQEPYASAQIATRRILDGE' A
#
# COMPACT_ATOMS: atom_id res chain seq x y z
N MET A 1 -20.82 9.19 -17.90
CA MET A 1 -20.18 8.03 -18.57
C MET A 1 -18.99 8.58 -19.33
N LEU A 2 -17.72 8.24 -19.12
CA LEU A 2 -17.07 7.16 -18.36
C LEU A 2 -15.94 7.80 -17.51
N MET A 3 -15.94 7.61 -16.19
CA MET A 3 -14.67 7.65 -15.46
C MET A 3 -14.11 6.25 -15.62
N SER A 4 -13.23 6.08 -16.61
CA SER A 4 -12.39 4.90 -16.67
C SER A 4 -11.51 4.97 -15.42
N SER A 5 -11.98 4.33 -14.34
CA SER A 5 -11.17 4.02 -13.18
C SER A 5 -10.00 3.21 -13.70
N ASP A 6 -8.93 3.93 -13.93
CA ASP A 6 -7.65 3.46 -14.39
C ASP A 6 -7.10 2.52 -13.31
N ASP A 7 -7.36 1.21 -13.49
CA ASP A 7 -6.90 0.09 -12.65
C ASP A 7 -5.38 -0.06 -12.78
N ARG A 8 -4.64 1.03 -12.56
CA ARG A 8 -3.19 1.05 -12.53
C ARG A 8 -2.71 1.12 -11.09
N PRO A 9 -1.63 0.38 -10.77
CA PRO A 9 -0.99 0.47 -9.47
C PRO A 9 -0.34 1.85 -9.30
N ALA A 10 -0.67 2.52 -8.20
CA ALA A 10 0.01 3.71 -7.75
C ALA A 10 1.42 3.35 -7.26
N THR A 11 2.35 4.29 -7.42
CA THR A 11 3.65 4.20 -6.73
C THR A 11 3.66 5.26 -5.64
N LEU A 12 3.78 4.82 -4.40
CA LEU A 12 3.81 5.70 -3.23
C LEU A 12 5.20 5.64 -2.57
N ILE A 13 5.62 6.77 -1.99
CA ILE A 13 6.72 6.83 -1.03
C ILE A 13 6.09 6.97 0.35
N TYR A 14 6.36 6.02 1.23
CA TYR A 14 5.77 5.93 2.55
C TYR A 14 6.59 6.73 3.57
N GLY A 15 5.93 7.67 4.25
CA GLY A 15 6.48 8.41 5.37
C GLY A 15 5.85 7.97 6.70
N PRO A 16 6.34 8.51 7.84
CA PRO A 16 5.92 8.09 9.18
C PRO A 16 4.45 8.37 9.51
N SER A 17 3.85 9.40 8.91
CA SER A 17 2.45 9.77 9.15
C SER A 17 1.62 9.90 7.87
N ALA A 18 2.27 9.92 6.70
CA ALA A 18 1.63 10.09 5.41
C ALA A 18 2.51 9.50 4.32
N PHE A 19 1.92 9.21 3.17
CA PHE A 19 2.63 8.83 1.97
C PHE A 19 2.51 9.90 0.89
N ARG A 20 3.46 9.90 -0.05
CA ARG A 20 3.44 10.76 -1.23
C ARG A 20 3.26 9.91 -2.47
N MET A 21 2.33 10.29 -3.33
CA MET A 21 2.16 9.68 -4.64
C MET A 21 3.27 10.13 -5.60
N VAL A 22 4.01 9.16 -6.12
CA VAL A 22 5.05 9.36 -7.16
C VAL A 22 4.46 9.09 -8.54
N LYS A 23 3.67 8.03 -8.68
CA LYS A 23 2.94 7.70 -9.91
C LYS A 23 1.45 7.61 -9.61
N PRO A 24 0.60 8.25 -10.45
CA PRO A 24 -0.84 8.18 -10.28
C PRO A 24 -1.34 6.75 -10.47
N GLY A 25 -2.25 6.35 -9.59
CA GLY A 25 -2.94 5.07 -9.62
C GLY A 25 -3.98 5.02 -8.52
N GLN A 26 -4.89 4.05 -8.58
CA GLN A 26 -5.99 3.93 -7.62
C GLN A 26 -5.69 2.95 -6.50
N PHE A 27 -4.83 1.95 -6.73
CA PHE A 27 -4.51 0.94 -5.73
C PHE A 27 -3.01 0.73 -5.60
N VAL A 28 -2.58 0.17 -4.47
CA VAL A 28 -1.26 -0.44 -4.29
C VAL A 28 -1.41 -1.93 -4.04
N THR A 29 -0.34 -2.67 -4.22
CA THR A 29 -0.34 -4.12 -4.00
C THR A 29 0.31 -4.45 -2.67
N CYS A 30 -0.36 -5.22 -1.84
CA CYS A 30 0.18 -5.68 -0.56
C CYS A 30 1.48 -6.45 -0.78
N ALA A 31 2.54 -6.05 -0.09
CA ALA A 31 3.86 -6.68 -0.25
C ALA A 31 3.93 -8.13 0.26
N VAL A 32 2.97 -8.54 1.11
CA VAL A 32 2.96 -9.88 1.74
C VAL A 32 2.00 -10.82 1.01
N THR A 33 0.77 -10.36 0.75
CA THR A 33 -0.29 -11.21 0.17
C THR A 33 -0.48 -11.01 -1.33
N GLY A 34 0.03 -9.92 -1.91
CA GLY A 34 -0.24 -9.56 -3.30
C GLY A 34 -1.64 -9.00 -3.54
N GLU A 35 -2.44 -8.75 -2.50
CA GLU A 35 -3.79 -8.21 -2.62
C GLU A 35 -3.80 -6.74 -3.04
N ARG A 36 -4.82 -6.32 -3.79
CA ARG A 36 -5.04 -4.92 -4.17
C ARG A 36 -5.62 -4.16 -2.99
N ILE A 37 -5.03 -3.01 -2.67
CA ILE A 37 -5.46 -2.10 -1.60
C ILE A 37 -5.71 -0.75 -2.25
N ASP A 38 -6.94 -0.25 -2.19
CA ASP A 38 -7.23 1.11 -2.65
C ASP A 38 -6.37 2.12 -1.89
N VAL A 39 -5.78 3.06 -2.62
CA VAL A 39 -4.89 4.09 -2.05
C VAL A 39 -5.64 4.92 -1.00
N GLU A 40 -6.95 5.13 -1.21
CA GLU A 40 -7.81 5.85 -0.26
C GLU A 40 -8.09 5.06 1.02
N GLU A 41 -8.01 3.72 0.98
CA GLU A 41 -8.22 2.82 2.13
C GLU A 41 -6.90 2.40 2.81
N LEU A 42 -5.75 2.77 2.21
CA LEU A 42 -4.44 2.35 2.68
C LEU A 42 -4.11 2.96 4.06
N THR A 43 -4.27 2.13 5.09
CA THR A 43 -4.05 2.52 6.49
C THR A 43 -2.75 1.95 7.07
N TYR A 44 -2.23 0.86 6.52
CA TYR A 44 -1.08 0.13 7.08
C TYR A 44 0.06 0.06 6.07
N TRP A 45 1.24 0.53 6.48
CA TRP A 45 2.47 0.45 5.68
C TRP A 45 3.71 0.48 6.58
N SER A 46 4.86 0.05 6.05
CA SER A 46 6.18 0.20 6.68
C SER A 46 6.99 1.28 5.97
N VAL A 47 7.50 2.24 6.73
CA VAL A 47 8.40 3.29 6.23
C VAL A 47 9.78 2.72 5.90
N GLU A 48 10.31 1.89 6.78
CA GLU A 48 11.66 1.33 6.62
C GLU A 48 11.74 0.42 5.40
N ARG A 49 10.68 -0.36 5.15
CA ARG A 49 10.63 -1.36 4.09
C ARG A 49 9.95 -0.85 2.82
N GLN A 50 9.30 0.33 2.88
CA GLN A 50 8.49 0.91 1.80
C GLN A 50 7.43 -0.07 1.26
N GLU A 51 6.74 -0.76 2.18
CA GLU A 51 5.79 -1.82 1.85
C GLU A 51 4.38 -1.50 2.40
N PRO A 52 3.31 -1.57 1.58
CA PRO A 52 1.93 -1.49 2.04
C PRO A 52 1.36 -2.84 2.47
N TYR A 53 0.42 -2.81 3.41
CA TYR A 53 -0.23 -4.00 3.97
C TYR A 53 -1.75 -3.86 3.96
N ALA A 54 -2.46 -4.93 3.59
CA ALA A 54 -3.92 -4.90 3.50
C ALA A 54 -4.61 -4.87 4.88
N SER A 55 -3.92 -5.27 5.95
CA SER A 55 -4.45 -5.25 7.32
C SER A 55 -3.35 -5.18 8.37
N ALA A 56 -3.74 -4.81 9.59
CA ALA A 56 -2.85 -4.82 10.75
C ALA A 56 -2.24 -6.21 10.99
N GLN A 57 -3.00 -7.29 10.82
CA GLN A 57 -2.53 -8.65 11.01
C GLN A 57 -1.40 -9.01 10.04
N ILE A 58 -1.49 -8.55 8.79
CA ILE A 58 -0.45 -8.75 7.78
C ILE A 58 0.79 -7.93 8.12
N ALA A 59 0.61 -6.67 8.51
CA ALA A 59 1.71 -5.81 8.94
C ALA A 59 2.47 -6.43 10.13
N THR A 60 1.75 -6.87 11.17
CA THR A 60 2.34 -7.54 12.34
C THR A 60 3.06 -8.82 11.96
N ARG A 61 2.44 -9.68 11.13
CA ARG A 61 3.11 -10.90 10.64
C ARG A 61 4.44 -10.56 9.97
N ARG A 62 4.45 -9.53 9.13
CA ARG A 62 5.65 -9.13 8.40
C ARG A 62 6.75 -8.56 9.29
N ILE A 63 6.37 -7.89 10.38
CA ILE A 63 7.31 -7.41 11.41
C ILE A 63 7.95 -8.60 12.13
N LEU A 64 7.13 -9.58 12.54
CA LEU A 64 7.61 -10.76 13.29
C LEU A 64 8.43 -11.74 12.45
N ASP A 65 8.19 -11.82 11.14
CA ASP A 65 8.94 -12.67 10.20
C ASP A 65 10.35 -12.14 9.90
N GLY A 66 10.62 -10.87 10.21
CA GLY A 66 11.89 -10.20 9.98
C GLY A 66 12.82 -10.11 11.20
N GLU A 67 12.46 -10.71 12.34
CA GLU A 67 13.29 -10.83 13.54
C GLU A 67 14.10 -12.14 13.59
#